data_AF-A0AB38UFK2-F1
#
_entry.id   AF-A0AB38UFK2-F1
#
_cell.length_a   1.000
_cell.length_b   1.000
_cell.length_c   1.000
_cell.angle_alpha   90.00
_cell.angle_beta   90.00
_cell.angle_gamma   90.00
#
_symmetry.space_group_name_H-M   'P 1'
#
loop_
_entity.id
_entity.type
_entity.pdbx_description
1 polymer ?
#
loop_
_entity_poly.entity_id
_entity_poly.type
_entity_poly.pdbx_seq_one_letter_code
_entity_poly.pdbx_strand_id
1 'polypeptide(L)'
;MITTKIEVPQHLKEYLIGKFCNLQDSPIRFPDKTDIYHFIYDLLERRPANIFKDHGNLTIILPERTTGKDPKTYNYLGIRSQIILIRKIDRMLWAEVHDYLDEQKHTYGITYIDGIHNFMTCYGIDSISEDAFKKNYYRWRANLRRKEKKRGYHRTKT
;
A
#
# COMPACT_ATOMS: atom_id res chain seq x y z
N MET A 1 -3.36 5.99 23.81
CA MET A 1 -3.33 5.62 22.36
C MET A 1 -4.28 6.53 21.62
N ILE A 2 -3.78 7.30 20.65
CA ILE A 2 -4.59 8.23 19.85
C ILE A 2 -4.77 7.62 18.45
N THR A 3 -6.00 7.68 17.93
CA THR A 3 -6.35 7.17 16.61
C THR A 3 -6.85 8.30 15.73
N THR A 4 -6.74 8.11 14.42
CA THR A 4 -7.37 8.96 13.41
C THR A 4 -8.07 8.07 12.38
N LYS A 5 -9.07 8.62 11.71
CA LYS A 5 -9.69 8.00 10.53
C LYS A 5 -9.22 8.68 9.26
N ILE A 6 -9.01 7.88 8.22
CA ILE A 6 -8.73 8.35 6.87
C ILE A 6 -9.56 7.54 5.88
N GLU A 7 -9.90 8.16 4.75
CA GLU A 7 -10.60 7.48 3.67
C GLU A 7 -9.57 6.89 2.69
N VAL A 8 -9.64 5.58 2.44
CA VAL A 8 -8.75 4.90 1.50
C VAL A 8 -9.55 4.04 0.52
N PRO A 9 -9.03 3.80 -0.71
CA PRO A 9 -9.59 2.78 -1.59
C PRO A 9 -9.71 1.42 -0.88
N GLN A 10 -10.82 0.72 -1.12
CA GLN A 10 -11.19 -0.49 -0.39
C GLN A 10 -10.10 -1.58 -0.42
N HIS A 11 -9.48 -1.82 -1.58
CA HIS A 11 -8.41 -2.82 -1.72
C HIS A 11 -7.14 -2.48 -0.92
N LEU A 12 -6.88 -1.19 -0.68
CA LEU A 12 -5.77 -0.75 0.17
C LEU A 12 -6.12 -0.97 1.64
N LYS A 13 -7.38 -0.76 2.05
CA LYS A 13 -7.85 -1.13 3.39
C LYS A 13 -7.68 -2.63 3.64
N GLU A 14 -8.15 -3.46 2.72
CA GLU A 14 -8.03 -4.92 2.77
C GLU A 14 -6.57 -5.36 2.89
N TYR A 15 -5.70 -4.87 2.00
CA TYR A 15 -4.27 -5.13 2.05
C TYR A 15 -3.65 -4.77 3.41
N LEU A 16 -3.96 -3.59 3.96
CA LEU A 16 -3.40 -3.17 5.24
C LEU A 16 -3.92 -4.02 6.41
N ILE A 17 -5.20 -4.40 6.40
CA ILE A 17 -5.80 -5.29 7.40
C ILE A 17 -5.15 -6.68 7.35
N GLY A 18 -4.98 -7.24 6.15
CA GLY A 18 -4.27 -8.51 5.98
C GLY A 18 -2.82 -8.44 6.45
N LYS A 19 -2.13 -7.34 6.15
CA LYS A 19 -0.70 -7.17 6.46
C LYS A 19 -0.39 -6.89 7.93
N PHE A 20 -1.23 -6.10 8.60
CA PHE A 20 -0.92 -5.58 9.94
C PHE A 20 -1.87 -6.04 11.04
N CYS A 21 -3.04 -6.57 10.68
CA CYS A 21 -4.09 -6.91 11.65
C CYS A 21 -4.53 -8.38 11.58
N ASN A 22 -3.79 -9.26 10.91
CA ASN A 22 -4.14 -10.69 10.76
C ASN A 22 -5.60 -10.87 10.30
N LEU A 23 -6.03 -10.07 9.32
CA LEU A 23 -7.39 -10.09 8.75
C LEU A 23 -8.51 -9.64 9.71
N GLN A 24 -8.19 -9.08 10.88
CA GLN A 24 -9.18 -8.54 11.81
C GLN A 24 -9.38 -7.04 11.60
N ASP A 25 -10.65 -6.60 11.50
CA ASP A 25 -11.01 -5.18 11.37
C ASP A 25 -10.80 -4.46 12.71
N SER A 26 -9.55 -4.09 12.98
CA SER A 26 -9.08 -3.42 14.19
C SER A 26 -8.24 -2.20 13.81
N PRO A 27 -8.13 -1.18 14.70
CA PRO A 27 -7.28 -0.03 14.44
C PRO A 27 -5.84 -0.45 14.14
N ILE A 28 -5.32 -0.02 12.98
CA ILE A 28 -4.02 -0.48 12.51
C ILE A 28 -2.90 0.19 13.31
N ARG A 29 -2.06 -0.62 13.97
CA ARG A 29 -0.80 -0.19 14.56
C ARG A 29 0.34 -0.50 13.59
N PHE A 30 0.88 0.54 12.96
CA PHE A 30 2.11 0.40 12.19
C PHE A 30 3.30 0.18 13.13
N PRO A 31 4.13 -0.86 12.93
CA PRO A 31 5.34 -1.04 13.73
C PRO A 31 6.34 0.11 13.51
N ASP A 32 7.02 0.51 14.57
CA ASP A 32 8.01 1.59 14.58
C ASP A 32 9.17 1.38 13.59
N LYS A 33 9.57 0.12 13.36
CA LYS A 33 10.57 -0.26 12.37
C LYS A 33 10.15 -0.10 10.91
N THR A 34 8.89 0.21 10.64
CA THR A 34 8.39 0.34 9.26
C THR A 34 8.51 1.77 8.75
N ASP A 35 8.88 1.92 7.48
CA ASP A 35 8.95 3.25 6.85
C ASP A 35 7.61 4.00 6.87
N ILE A 36 6.48 3.29 6.74
CA ILE A 36 5.14 3.90 6.81
C ILE A 36 4.84 4.54 8.17
N TYR A 37 5.36 3.99 9.27
CA TYR A 37 5.22 4.59 10.60
C TYR A 37 5.88 5.97 10.64
N HIS A 38 7.11 6.07 10.11
CA HIS A 38 7.83 7.34 10.05
C HIS A 38 7.17 8.32 9.08
N PHE A 39 6.71 7.82 7.93
CA PHE A 39 6.01 8.61 6.92
C PHE A 39 4.72 9.25 7.46
N ILE A 40 3.91 8.49 8.22
CA ILE A 40 2.72 9.04 8.86
C ILE A 40 3.10 10.11 9.87
N TYR A 41 4.12 9.87 10.70
CA TYR A 41 4.58 10.83 11.71
C TYR A 41 4.99 12.18 11.10
N ASP A 42 5.69 12.15 9.97
CA ASP A 42 6.12 13.36 9.26
C ASP A 42 4.94 14.16 8.72
N LEU A 43 3.87 13.47 8.31
CA LEU A 43 2.61 14.05 7.83
C LEU A 43 1.68 14.57 8.94
N LEU A 44 1.95 14.26 10.22
CA LEU A 44 1.11 14.74 11.32
C LEU A 44 1.17 16.26 11.47
N GLU A 45 0.00 16.87 11.55
CA GLU A 45 -0.18 18.30 11.74
C GLU A 45 -0.97 18.57 13.02
N ARG A 46 -0.87 19.80 13.52
CA ARG A 46 -1.69 20.24 14.65
C ARG A 46 -3.15 20.30 14.20
N ARG A 47 -4.05 19.73 15.00
CA ARG A 47 -5.49 19.72 14.67
C ARG A 47 -6.05 21.14 14.59
N PRO A 48 -6.69 21.52 13.47
CA PRO A 48 -7.42 22.77 13.37
C PRO A 48 -8.58 22.82 14.38
N ALA A 49 -8.81 23.99 14.98
CA ALA A 49 -9.83 24.14 16.05
C ALA A 49 -11.27 23.89 15.57
N ASN A 50 -11.51 23.98 14.27
CA ASN A 50 -12.82 23.76 13.64
C ASN A 50 -13.09 22.29 13.26
N ILE A 51 -12.12 21.38 13.43
CA ILE A 51 -12.25 19.96 13.04
C ILE A 51 -12.25 19.09 14.29
N PHE A 52 -13.45 18.66 14.69
CA PHE A 52 -13.66 17.89 15.91
C PHE A 52 -13.64 16.37 15.70
N LYS A 53 -13.89 15.90 14.48
CA LYS A 53 -13.98 14.47 14.16
C LYS A 53 -13.29 14.17 12.82
N ASP A 54 -12.63 13.03 12.78
CA ASP A 54 -12.04 12.51 11.55
C ASP A 54 -13.03 11.55 10.87
N HIS A 55 -12.97 11.50 9.54
CA HIS A 55 -13.86 10.69 8.72
C HIS A 55 -13.04 9.68 7.91
N GLY A 56 -13.65 8.53 7.63
CA GLY A 56 -13.06 7.55 6.72
C GLY A 56 -13.33 6.10 7.10
N ASN A 57 -13.08 5.20 6.15
CA ASN A 57 -13.25 3.76 6.27
C ASN A 57 -12.09 3.01 6.97
N LEU A 58 -10.95 3.67 7.20
CA LEU A 58 -9.77 3.08 7.85
C LEU A 58 -9.42 3.83 9.13
N THR A 59 -9.28 3.08 10.24
CA THR A 59 -8.81 3.63 11.52
C THR A 59 -7.36 3.23 11.74
N ILE A 60 -6.48 4.22 11.98
CA ILE A 60 -5.06 3.99 12.25
C ILE A 60 -4.69 4.54 13.62
N ILE A 61 -3.78 3.85 14.30
CA ILE A 61 -3.14 4.31 15.53
C ILE A 61 -1.99 5.23 15.15
N LEU A 62 -1.98 6.42 15.72
CA LEU A 62 -0.95 7.40 15.40
C LEU A 62 0.42 6.97 15.93
N PRO A 63 1.49 7.21 15.15
CA PRO A 63 2.86 7.08 15.63
C PRO A 63 3.10 7.91 16.88
N GLU A 64 3.65 7.28 17.92
CA GLU A 64 4.04 7.92 19.17
C GLU A 64 5.53 7.71 19.39
N ARG A 65 6.29 8.81 19.48
CA ARG A 65 7.74 8.82 19.72
C ARG A 65 8.05 9.48 21.05
N THR A 66 9.18 9.12 21.66
CA THR A 66 9.65 9.71 22.92
C THR A 66 9.90 11.23 22.81
N THR A 67 10.35 11.68 21.63
CA THR A 67 10.67 13.09 21.37
C THR A 67 10.03 13.57 20.06
N GLY A 68 9.66 14.85 20.02
CA GLY A 68 9.11 15.53 18.84
C GLY A 68 7.61 15.83 18.95
N LYS A 69 6.82 15.46 17.95
CA LYS A 69 5.39 15.74 17.85
C LYS A 69 4.63 14.88 18.87
N ASP A 70 4.15 15.52 19.94
CA ASP A 70 3.22 14.88 20.89
C ASP A 70 1.90 14.57 20.18
N PRO A 71 1.47 13.29 20.14
CA PRO A 71 0.19 12.90 19.56
C PRO A 71 -1.00 13.63 20.18
N LYS A 72 -0.94 14.17 21.40
CA LYS A 72 -2.05 14.97 21.96
C LYS A 72 -2.28 16.27 21.21
N THR A 73 -1.21 16.83 20.62
CA THR A 73 -1.25 18.10 19.87
C THR A 73 -1.28 17.87 18.36
N TYR A 74 -0.48 16.92 17.87
CA TYR A 74 -0.31 16.59 16.46
C TYR A 74 -1.05 15.29 16.10
N ASN A 75 -2.37 15.35 16.10
CA ASN A 75 -3.26 14.22 15.82
C ASN A 75 -4.14 14.39 14.60
N TYR A 76 -3.69 15.14 13.61
CA TYR A 76 -4.47 15.41 12.42
C TYR A 76 -3.67 15.11 11.14
N LEU A 77 -4.33 14.43 10.20
CA LEU A 77 -3.87 14.27 8.83
C LEU A 77 -4.75 15.12 7.93
N GLY A 78 -4.22 16.23 7.46
CA GLY A 78 -4.89 17.09 6.49
C GLY A 78 -5.19 16.35 5.18
N ILE A 79 -6.13 16.88 4.39
CA ILE A 79 -6.56 16.25 3.12
C ILE A 79 -5.37 15.96 2.20
N ARG A 80 -4.43 16.91 2.07
CA ARG A 80 -3.21 16.73 1.27
C ARG A 80 -2.34 15.59 1.82
N SER A 81 -2.17 15.54 3.14
CA SER A 81 -1.40 14.51 3.84
C SER A 81 -2.04 13.13 3.67
N GLN A 82 -3.37 13.03 3.69
CA GLN A 82 -4.09 11.79 3.37
C GLN A 82 -3.85 11.33 1.92
N ILE A 83 -3.92 12.24 0.94
CA ILE A 83 -3.63 11.90 -0.47
C ILE A 83 -2.20 11.36 -0.64
N ILE A 84 -1.23 11.99 0.03
CA ILE A 84 0.17 11.57 0.00
C ILE A 84 0.35 10.19 0.65
N LEU A 85 -0.32 9.96 1.79
CA LEU A 85 -0.32 8.67 2.49
C LEU A 85 -0.94 7.55 1.65
N ILE A 86 -2.09 7.80 1.00
CA ILE A 86 -2.74 6.82 0.12
C ILE A 86 -1.82 6.41 -1.02
N ARG A 87 -1.12 7.36 -1.65
CA ARG A 87 -0.12 7.07 -2.70
C ARG A 87 1.05 6.24 -2.20
N LYS A 88 1.46 6.45 -0.95
CA LYS A 88 2.51 5.65 -0.31
C LYS A 88 2.02 4.20 -0.09
N ILE A 89 0.81 4.03 0.43
CA ILE A 89 0.19 2.71 0.65
C ILE A 89 0.01 1.96 -0.68
N ASP A 90 -0.48 2.64 -1.71
CA ASP A 90 -0.62 2.07 -3.06
C ASP A 90 0.73 1.58 -3.60
N ARG A 91 1.78 2.39 -3.48
CA ARG A 91 3.14 1.97 -3.85
C ARG A 91 3.64 0.77 -3.05
N MET A 92 3.34 0.72 -1.75
CA MET A 92 3.71 -0.41 -0.90
C MET A 92 3.04 -1.70 -1.35
N LEU A 93 1.73 -1.67 -1.63
CA LEU A 93 1.00 -2.81 -2.18
C LEU A 93 1.65 -3.29 -3.48
N TRP A 94 1.82 -2.40 -4.46
CA TRP A 94 2.30 -2.83 -5.77
C TRP A 94 3.75 -3.31 -5.76
N ALA A 95 4.63 -2.67 -4.97
CA ALA A 95 6.01 -3.15 -4.84
C ALA A 95 6.05 -4.58 -4.28
N GLU A 96 5.24 -4.86 -3.26
CA GLU A 96 5.18 -6.18 -2.68
C GLU A 96 4.57 -7.23 -3.61
N VAL A 97 3.52 -6.86 -4.37
CA VAL A 97 2.97 -7.72 -5.42
C VAL A 97 4.04 -8.06 -6.47
N HIS A 98 4.82 -7.08 -6.91
CA HIS A 98 5.84 -7.28 -7.93
C HIS A 98 6.93 -8.23 -7.45
N ASP A 99 7.47 -7.99 -6.26
CA ASP A 99 8.51 -8.83 -5.65
C ASP A 99 7.99 -10.26 -5.40
N TYR A 100 6.78 -10.39 -4.86
CA TYR A 100 6.14 -11.69 -4.59
C TYR A 100 5.95 -12.48 -5.89
N LEU A 101 5.39 -11.88 -6.94
CA LEU A 101 5.10 -12.58 -8.20
C LEU A 101 6.37 -13.01 -8.92
N ASP A 102 7.44 -12.22 -8.85
CA ASP A 102 8.74 -12.61 -9.40
C ASP A 102 9.33 -13.78 -8.62
N GLU A 103 9.27 -13.77 -7.28
CA GLU A 103 9.72 -14.89 -6.46
C GLU A 103 8.90 -16.17 -6.75
N GLN A 104 7.58 -16.08 -6.74
CA GLN A 104 6.69 -17.20 -7.03
C GLN A 104 7.00 -17.81 -8.40
N LYS A 105 7.22 -16.97 -9.42
CA LYS A 105 7.49 -17.47 -10.77
C LYS A 105 8.88 -18.05 -10.94
N HIS A 106 9.90 -17.39 -10.39
CA HIS A 106 11.29 -17.68 -10.70
C HIS A 106 11.94 -18.66 -9.72
N THR A 107 11.50 -18.66 -8.46
CA THR A 107 12.00 -19.57 -7.43
C THR A 107 11.17 -20.86 -7.37
N TYR A 108 9.85 -20.73 -7.40
CA TYR A 108 8.93 -21.87 -7.15
C TYR A 108 8.20 -22.37 -8.41
N GLY A 109 8.38 -21.71 -9.56
CA GLY A 109 7.78 -22.12 -10.83
C GLY A 109 6.26 -21.88 -10.95
N ILE A 110 5.65 -21.24 -9.95
CA ILE A 110 4.20 -20.97 -9.86
C ILE A 110 3.78 -20.02 -10.99
N THR A 111 2.57 -20.21 -11.54
CA THR A 111 2.09 -19.32 -12.60
C THR A 111 1.72 -17.95 -12.04
N TYR A 112 1.77 -16.89 -12.84
CA TYR A 112 1.39 -15.56 -12.36
C TYR A 112 -0.07 -15.48 -11.92
N ILE A 113 -0.96 -16.27 -12.51
CA ILE A 113 -2.38 -16.28 -12.14
C ILE A 113 -2.53 -16.89 -10.74
N ASP A 114 -1.94 -18.06 -10.52
CA ASP A 114 -1.96 -18.71 -9.21
C ASP A 114 -1.25 -17.86 -8.14
N GLY A 115 -0.14 -17.21 -8.51
CA GLY A 115 0.56 -16.27 -7.63
C GLY A 115 -0.32 -15.07 -7.24
N ILE A 116 -1.05 -14.48 -8.19
CA ILE A 116 -1.96 -13.37 -7.90
C ILE A 116 -3.09 -13.84 -6.97
N HIS A 117 -3.72 -14.97 -7.27
CA HIS A 117 -4.76 -15.56 -6.43
C HIS A 117 -4.25 -15.82 -5.00
N ASN A 118 -3.05 -16.41 -4.86
CA ASN A 118 -2.44 -16.67 -3.56
C ASN A 118 -2.16 -15.38 -2.79
N PHE A 119 -1.59 -14.36 -3.45
CA PHE A 119 -1.33 -13.06 -2.83
C PHE A 119 -2.60 -12.41 -2.30
N MET A 120 -3.64 -12.36 -3.14
CA MET A 120 -4.94 -11.79 -2.78
C MET A 120 -5.58 -12.55 -1.62
N THR A 121 -5.52 -13.89 -1.66
CA THR A 121 -6.03 -14.75 -0.58
C THR A 121 -5.26 -14.53 0.72
N CYS A 122 -3.93 -14.46 0.68
CA CYS A 122 -3.10 -14.23 1.86
C CYS A 122 -3.40 -12.90 2.56
N TYR A 123 -3.74 -11.86 1.79
CA TYR A 123 -4.05 -10.53 2.31
C TYR A 123 -5.56 -10.24 2.44
N GLY A 124 -6.44 -11.17 2.05
CA GLY A 124 -7.89 -10.98 2.07
C GLY A 124 -8.37 -9.83 1.19
N ILE A 125 -7.80 -9.71 -0.02
CA ILE A 125 -8.14 -8.64 -0.98
C ILE A 125 -9.21 -9.14 -1.95
N ASP A 126 -10.42 -8.58 -1.86
CA ASP A 126 -11.59 -9.02 -2.64
C ASP A 126 -12.18 -7.88 -3.49
N SER A 127 -11.89 -6.63 -3.16
CA SER A 127 -12.52 -5.46 -3.79
C SER A 127 -11.93 -5.03 -5.14
N ILE A 128 -10.94 -5.75 -5.64
CA ILE A 128 -10.26 -5.49 -6.92
C ILE A 128 -9.97 -6.83 -7.60
N SER A 129 -10.14 -6.90 -8.92
CA SER A 129 -10.02 -8.17 -9.64
C SER A 129 -8.56 -8.62 -9.81
N GLU A 130 -8.36 -9.94 -9.90
CA GLU A 130 -7.07 -10.54 -10.26
C GLU A 130 -6.55 -10.01 -11.61
N ASP A 131 -7.45 -9.75 -12.57
CA ASP A 131 -7.08 -9.17 -13.86
C ASP A 131 -6.48 -7.76 -13.71
N ALA A 132 -6.92 -6.97 -12.73
CA ALA A 132 -6.31 -5.67 -12.44
C ALA A 132 -4.87 -5.83 -11.91
N PHE A 133 -4.62 -6.81 -11.04
CA PHE A 133 -3.27 -7.15 -10.56
C PHE A 133 -2.38 -7.61 -11.72
N LYS A 134 -2.90 -8.51 -12.55
CA LYS A 134 -2.23 -9.02 -13.75
C LYS A 134 -1.83 -7.89 -14.69
N LYS A 135 -2.75 -6.98 -15.00
CA LYS A 135 -2.51 -5.81 -15.84
C LYS A 135 -1.47 -4.87 -15.21
N ASN A 136 -1.54 -4.61 -13.91
CA ASN A 136 -0.56 -3.79 -13.21
C ASN A 136 0.85 -4.38 -13.34
N TYR A 137 1.00 -5.67 -13.00
CA TYR A 137 2.27 -6.39 -13.07
C TYR A 137 2.87 -6.38 -14.49
N TYR A 138 2.08 -6.68 -15.54
CA TYR A 138 2.60 -6.65 -16.90
C TYR A 138 2.98 -5.24 -17.39
N ARG A 139 2.27 -4.19 -16.95
CA ARG A 139 2.65 -2.80 -17.25
C ARG A 139 3.98 -2.44 -16.58
N TRP A 140 4.14 -2.79 -15.31
CA TRP A 140 5.38 -2.59 -14.57
C TRP A 140 6.56 -3.31 -15.23
N ARG A 141 6.40 -4.60 -15.53
CA ARG A 141 7.42 -5.43 -16.20
C ARG A 141 7.81 -4.89 -17.58
N ALA A 142 6.84 -4.41 -18.37
CA ALA A 142 7.11 -3.80 -19.66
C ALA A 142 7.92 -2.50 -19.56
N ASN A 143 7.70 -1.71 -18.51
CA ASN A 143 8.46 -0.48 -18.24
C ASN A 143 9.89 -0.78 -17.80
N LEU A 144 10.11 -1.82 -16.99
CA LEU A 144 11.46 -2.28 -16.64
C LEU A 144 12.23 -2.75 -17.88
N ARG A 145 11.61 -3.63 -18.68
CA ARG A 145 12.23 -4.21 -19.88
C ARG A 145 12.37 -3.26 -21.05
N ARG A 146 11.63 -2.14 -21.10
CA ARG A 146 11.88 -1.09 -22.10
C ARG A 146 13.28 -0.50 -21.99
N LYS A 147 13.89 -0.53 -20.79
CA LYS A 147 15.28 -0.11 -20.57
C LYS A 147 16.29 -1.16 -21.05
N GLU A 148 15.90 -2.42 -21.13
CA GLU A 148 16.67 -3.51 -21.71
C GLU A 148 16.40 -3.58 -23.23
N LYS A 149 17.29 -3.00 -24.04
CA LYS A 149 17.24 -2.92 -25.52
C LYS A 149 16.26 -3.92 -26.17
N LYS A 150 15.13 -3.43 -26.69
CA LYS A 150 14.29 -4.22 -27.59
C LYS A 150 15.13 -4.63 -28.80
N ARG A 151 15.37 -5.94 -28.98
CA ARG A 151 15.94 -6.47 -30.23
C ARG A 151 15.05 -5.99 -31.40
N GLY A 152 15.67 -5.27 -32.34
CA GLY A 152 14.97 -4.76 -33.52
C GLY A 152 14.41 -5.93 -34.32
N TYR A 153 13.12 -5.88 -34.61
CA TYR A 153 12.48 -6.89 -35.45
C TYR A 153 12.90 -6.60 -36.91
N HIS A 154 13.87 -7.35 -37.43
CA HIS A 154 14.18 -7.34 -38.86
C HIS A 154 13.18 -8.25 -39.58
N ARG A 155 12.08 -7.65 -40.05
CA ARG A 155 11.19 -8.33 -40.99
C ARG A 155 11.92 -8.43 -42.32
N THR A 156 12.54 -9.58 -42.60
CA THR A 156 13.02 -9.89 -43.95
C THR A 156 11.81 -9.86 -44.88
N LYS A 157 11.80 -8.92 -45.82
CA LYS A 157 10.83 -8.89 -46.90
C LYS A 157 11.19 -10.05 -47.83
N THR A 158 10.36 -11.08 -47.85
CA THR A 158 10.27 -12.03 -48.96
C THR A 158 9.54 -11.38 -50.13
#